data_AF-A0A349QPM2-F1
#
_entry.id   AF-A0A349QPM2-F1
#
_cell.length_a   1.000
_cell.length_b   1.000
_cell.length_c   1.000
_cell.angle_alpha   90.00
_cell.angle_beta   90.00
_cell.angle_gamma   90.00
#
_symmetry.space_group_name_H-M   'P 1'
#
loop_
_entity.id
_entity.type
_entity.pdbx_description
1 polymer ?
#
loop_
_entity_poly.entity_id
_entity_poly.type
_entity_poly.pdbx_seq_one_letter_code
_entity_poly.pdbx_strand_id
1 'polypeptide(L)'
;MKYDFDLIIEDDNSLSKIIRQIKDDSVVLEFGPAAGRMTKFLKEHLHCKVYIVEIDDESAKKASQYAADTIVDDIENFKWLEKWENIKFDYIVFADVLEHLRNPQNVLTKTKMLLKDEGKTIISVPNVAHNSIMINLFNNVFNYTPVGLLDNTHIHLFAYNTLKEFCSFAGYVPVIEDAIYVNVGENEITALYNQVNEKVQKELKSRIYNNVYQFVFTLQKKSYVNMHSVELVKKILPYTNDYRFEVFFDKGNGWLEENSVSYFFRPQNRCKFVIPVSDNELIKQIRIDPIDCAYGTRLEEVLIYREDKVEAIILDEVNIETNAVNWENKEFLFVTEDPNIIVKNINWTGVLKIEISVSFIEKEQLAIQMLENKKCLNARLVQDKRLLNEELGRRAKELEHRMDVINQLNSEVTEYKLTIDSKNNEIKLANEELDRRAEELEHRMDVINNLKQKLIKK
;
A
#
# COMPACT_ATOMS: atom_id res chain seq x y z
N MET A 1 -44.23 -8.76 8.51
CA MET A 1 -43.44 -8.54 7.28
C MET A 1 -42.09 -7.98 7.73
N LYS A 2 -40.98 -8.72 7.54
CA LYS A 2 -39.67 -8.39 8.14
C LYS A 2 -38.84 -7.33 7.35
N TYR A 3 -39.30 -6.90 6.18
CA TYR A 3 -38.53 -6.05 5.25
C TYR A 3 -39.39 -4.98 4.56
N ASP A 4 -40.03 -4.09 5.32
CA ASP A 4 -40.89 -3.01 4.79
C ASP A 4 -40.19 -1.64 4.95
N PHE A 5 -39.25 -1.32 4.04
CA PHE A 5 -38.51 -0.05 4.00
C PHE A 5 -38.42 0.46 2.55
N ASP A 6 -38.30 1.77 2.34
CA ASP A 6 -38.18 2.39 1.01
C ASP A 6 -36.88 2.02 0.27
N LEU A 7 -36.92 1.98 -1.08
CA LEU A 7 -35.76 1.68 -1.91
C LEU A 7 -34.86 2.88 -2.17
N ILE A 8 -33.73 2.94 -1.47
CA ILE A 8 -32.63 3.85 -1.76
C ILE A 8 -31.64 3.14 -2.68
N ILE A 9 -31.50 3.63 -3.93
CA ILE A 9 -30.61 3.06 -4.95
C ILE A 9 -29.13 3.35 -4.63
N GLU A 10 -28.87 4.43 -3.89
CA GLU A 10 -27.53 4.89 -3.52
C GLU A 10 -26.85 3.96 -2.52
N ASP A 11 -27.63 3.19 -1.75
CA ASP A 11 -27.11 2.20 -0.80
C ASP A 11 -26.42 1.05 -1.53
N ASP A 12 -25.29 0.56 -1.01
CA ASP A 12 -24.61 -0.63 -1.51
C ASP A 12 -25.22 -1.91 -0.91
N ASN A 13 -26.45 -2.23 -1.32
CA ASN A 13 -27.15 -3.48 -0.95
C ASN A 13 -27.37 -4.40 -2.16
N SER A 14 -27.69 -5.67 -1.92
CA SER A 14 -27.88 -6.69 -2.97
C SER A 14 -28.91 -6.25 -4.02
N LEU A 15 -30.04 -5.71 -3.56
CA LEU A 15 -31.14 -5.29 -4.41
C LEU A 15 -30.75 -4.14 -5.35
N SER A 16 -30.02 -3.15 -4.86
CA SER A 16 -29.47 -2.06 -5.67
C SER A 16 -28.50 -2.56 -6.76
N LYS A 17 -27.65 -3.55 -6.44
CA LYS A 17 -26.72 -4.16 -7.40
C LYS A 17 -27.45 -4.96 -8.48
N ILE A 18 -28.57 -5.61 -8.13
CA ILE A 18 -29.43 -6.29 -9.10
C ILE A 18 -30.08 -5.26 -10.03
N ILE A 19 -30.74 -4.24 -9.47
CA ILE A 19 -31.49 -3.23 -10.23
C ILE A 19 -30.57 -2.49 -11.22
N ARG A 20 -29.35 -2.11 -10.81
CA ARG A 20 -28.36 -1.43 -11.68
C ARG A 20 -27.97 -2.23 -12.94
N GLN A 21 -28.28 -3.51 -13.00
CA GLN A 21 -27.96 -4.38 -14.14
C GLN A 21 -29.15 -4.59 -15.08
N ILE A 22 -30.37 -4.25 -14.65
CA ILE A 22 -31.59 -4.41 -15.44
C ILE A 22 -31.72 -3.17 -16.32
N LYS A 23 -32.00 -3.39 -17.62
CA LYS A 23 -32.20 -2.31 -18.58
C LYS A 23 -33.65 -1.83 -18.55
N ASP A 24 -33.85 -0.57 -18.91
CA ASP A 24 -35.18 0.00 -19.14
C ASP A 24 -35.96 -0.84 -20.16
N ASP A 25 -37.30 -0.81 -20.03
CA ASP A 25 -38.27 -1.48 -20.91
C ASP A 25 -38.10 -3.01 -21.03
N SER A 26 -37.41 -3.63 -20.07
CA SER A 26 -37.16 -5.09 -20.08
C SER A 26 -38.36 -5.92 -19.65
N VAL A 27 -38.43 -7.17 -20.11
CA VAL A 27 -39.38 -8.17 -19.61
C VAL A 27 -38.70 -9.00 -18.51
N VAL A 28 -39.19 -8.88 -17.28
CA VAL A 28 -38.53 -9.43 -16.08
C VAL A 28 -39.43 -10.46 -15.41
N LEU A 29 -38.86 -11.59 -15.00
CA LEU A 29 -39.49 -12.55 -14.09
C LEU A 29 -38.79 -12.48 -12.73
N GLU A 30 -39.52 -12.09 -11.69
CA GLU A 30 -39.04 -12.00 -10.33
C GLU A 30 -39.67 -13.12 -9.49
N PHE A 31 -38.81 -13.95 -8.92
CA PHE A 31 -39.21 -14.96 -7.94
C PHE A 31 -39.07 -14.38 -6.53
N GLY A 32 -40.08 -14.57 -5.68
CA GLY A 32 -40.07 -14.08 -4.29
C GLY A 32 -40.04 -12.55 -4.16
N PRO A 33 -40.98 -11.80 -4.76
CA PRO A 33 -41.00 -10.33 -4.69
C PRO A 33 -41.30 -9.77 -3.28
N ALA A 34 -41.74 -10.59 -2.33
CA ALA A 34 -42.27 -10.16 -1.04
C ALA A 34 -43.35 -9.07 -1.24
N ALA A 35 -43.21 -7.91 -0.58
CA ALA A 35 -44.15 -6.80 -0.72
C ALA A 35 -44.09 -6.08 -2.09
N GLY A 36 -43.16 -6.46 -2.98
CA GLY A 36 -43.02 -5.92 -4.33
C GLY A 36 -42.17 -4.66 -4.43
N ARG A 37 -41.21 -4.44 -3.51
CA ARG A 37 -40.32 -3.26 -3.54
C ARG A 37 -39.53 -3.16 -4.84
N MET A 38 -38.91 -4.26 -5.27
CA MET A 38 -38.21 -4.32 -6.56
C MET A 38 -39.20 -4.27 -7.72
N THR A 39 -40.29 -5.04 -7.66
CA THR A 39 -41.34 -5.04 -8.69
C THR A 39 -41.85 -3.63 -8.98
N LYS A 40 -42.16 -2.85 -7.95
CA LYS A 40 -42.58 -1.45 -8.04
C LYS A 40 -41.51 -0.59 -8.70
N PHE A 41 -40.27 -0.70 -8.26
CA PHE A 41 -39.16 0.07 -8.82
C PHE A 41 -38.96 -0.20 -10.30
N LEU A 42 -38.88 -1.48 -10.68
CA LEU A 42 -38.73 -1.92 -12.06
C LEU A 42 -39.88 -1.42 -12.95
N LYS A 43 -41.11 -1.41 -12.43
CA LYS A 43 -42.30 -0.94 -13.15
C LYS A 43 -42.33 0.58 -13.32
N GLU A 44 -42.15 1.33 -12.23
CA GLU A 44 -42.37 2.77 -12.19
C GLU A 44 -41.18 3.56 -12.74
N HIS A 45 -39.94 3.10 -12.50
CA HIS A 45 -38.73 3.84 -12.85
C HIS A 45 -37.99 3.29 -14.07
N LEU A 46 -38.02 1.97 -14.29
CA LEU A 46 -37.37 1.35 -15.46
C LEU A 46 -38.37 0.94 -16.54
N HIS A 47 -39.67 1.20 -16.35
CA HIS A 47 -40.74 0.88 -17.29
C HIS A 47 -40.83 -0.61 -17.69
N CYS A 48 -40.26 -1.50 -16.88
CA CYS A 48 -40.22 -2.93 -17.15
C CYS A 48 -41.61 -3.57 -17.07
N LYS A 49 -41.77 -4.66 -17.82
CA LYS A 49 -42.92 -5.57 -17.67
C LYS A 49 -42.52 -6.72 -16.75
N VAL A 50 -42.96 -6.64 -15.48
CA VAL A 50 -42.54 -7.59 -14.42
C VAL A 50 -43.59 -8.67 -14.20
N TYR A 51 -43.18 -9.93 -14.19
CA TYR A 51 -44.00 -11.09 -13.86
C TYR A 51 -43.49 -11.66 -12.55
N ILE A 52 -44.38 -12.06 -11.66
CA ILE A 52 -43.99 -12.46 -10.29
C ILE A 52 -44.55 -13.82 -9.88
N VAL A 53 -43.75 -14.59 -9.14
CA VAL A 53 -44.18 -15.80 -8.43
C VAL A 53 -43.90 -15.61 -6.95
N GLU A 54 -44.94 -15.63 -6.13
CA GLU A 54 -44.88 -15.41 -4.69
C GLU A 54 -45.69 -16.51 -3.98
N ILE A 55 -45.17 -17.03 -2.87
CA ILE A 55 -45.83 -18.10 -2.11
C ILE A 55 -46.84 -17.54 -1.10
N ASP A 56 -46.58 -16.34 -0.56
CA ASP A 56 -47.43 -15.67 0.42
C ASP A 56 -48.53 -14.83 -0.24
N ASP A 57 -49.80 -15.18 0.01
CA ASP A 57 -50.95 -14.54 -0.61
C ASP A 57 -51.08 -13.03 -0.28
N GLU A 58 -50.74 -12.63 0.95
CA GLU A 58 -50.79 -11.21 1.35
C GLU A 58 -49.72 -10.38 0.64
N SER A 59 -48.49 -10.89 0.58
CA SER A 59 -47.36 -10.28 -0.12
C SER A 59 -47.63 -10.20 -1.61
N ALA A 60 -48.15 -11.29 -2.20
CA ALA A 60 -48.54 -11.34 -3.60
C ALA A 60 -49.58 -10.27 -3.95
N LYS A 61 -50.61 -10.06 -3.11
CA LYS A 61 -51.63 -9.00 -3.30
C LYS A 61 -51.04 -7.58 -3.33
N LYS A 62 -49.99 -7.32 -2.54
CA LYS A 62 -49.29 -6.03 -2.55
C LYS A 62 -48.45 -5.89 -3.82
N ALA A 63 -47.62 -6.89 -4.12
CA ALA A 63 -46.71 -6.87 -5.27
C ALA A 63 -47.46 -6.86 -6.62
N SER A 64 -48.62 -7.54 -6.69
CA SER A 64 -49.42 -7.64 -7.93
C SER A 64 -49.97 -6.30 -8.42
N GLN A 65 -49.97 -5.26 -7.57
CA GLN A 65 -50.36 -3.90 -7.99
C GLN A 65 -49.39 -3.31 -9.02
N TYR A 66 -48.15 -3.81 -9.04
CA TYR A 66 -47.07 -3.34 -9.91
C TYR A 66 -46.69 -4.37 -10.98
N ALA A 67 -47.06 -5.64 -10.80
CA ALA A 67 -46.77 -6.71 -11.74
C ALA A 67 -47.73 -6.73 -12.94
N ALA A 68 -47.24 -7.19 -14.08
CA ALA A 68 -48.02 -7.43 -15.28
C ALA A 68 -48.87 -8.71 -15.18
N ASP A 69 -48.38 -9.73 -14.47
CA ASP A 69 -49.10 -10.96 -14.13
C ASP A 69 -48.46 -11.61 -12.92
N THR A 70 -49.25 -12.39 -12.17
CA THR A 70 -48.87 -12.97 -10.87
C THR A 70 -49.27 -14.44 -10.79
N ILE A 71 -48.43 -15.24 -10.15
CA ILE A 71 -48.74 -16.60 -9.72
C ILE A 71 -48.55 -16.67 -8.21
N VAL A 72 -49.60 -17.05 -7.49
CA VAL A 72 -49.53 -17.33 -6.06
C VAL A 72 -49.35 -18.83 -5.89
N ASP A 73 -48.09 -19.28 -5.80
CA ASP A 73 -47.74 -20.69 -5.70
C ASP A 73 -46.28 -20.88 -5.25
N ASP A 74 -45.98 -22.10 -4.81
CA ASP A 74 -44.59 -22.53 -4.62
C ASP A 74 -43.88 -22.57 -5.99
N ILE A 75 -42.68 -21.97 -6.05
CA ILE A 75 -41.82 -21.94 -7.24
C ILE A 75 -41.49 -23.37 -7.71
N GLU A 76 -41.38 -24.32 -6.77
CA GLU A 76 -41.08 -25.73 -7.03
C GLU A 76 -42.27 -26.49 -7.66
N ASN A 77 -43.47 -25.91 -7.72
CA ASN A 77 -44.63 -26.50 -8.41
C ASN A 77 -44.65 -26.23 -9.92
N PHE A 78 -43.76 -25.36 -10.42
CA PHE A 78 -43.53 -25.12 -11.85
C PHE A 78 -44.74 -24.63 -12.69
N LYS A 79 -45.85 -24.17 -12.08
CA LYS A 79 -46.99 -23.59 -12.84
C LYS A 79 -46.60 -22.42 -13.74
N TRP A 80 -45.53 -21.71 -13.38
CA TRP A 80 -44.96 -20.61 -14.15
C TRP A 80 -44.38 -21.04 -15.51
N LEU A 81 -43.96 -22.31 -15.66
CA LEU A 81 -43.51 -22.84 -16.96
C LEU A 81 -44.68 -22.96 -17.94
N GLU A 82 -45.81 -23.47 -17.47
CA GLU A 82 -47.01 -23.68 -18.30
C GLU A 82 -47.68 -22.35 -18.60
N LYS A 83 -47.90 -21.51 -17.58
CA LYS A 83 -48.62 -20.24 -17.72
C LYS A 83 -47.90 -19.26 -18.67
N TRP A 84 -46.57 -19.26 -18.64
CA TRP A 84 -45.74 -18.30 -19.39
C TRP A 84 -44.86 -18.94 -20.45
N GLU A 85 -45.24 -20.12 -20.96
CA GLU A 85 -44.47 -20.89 -21.96
C GLU A 85 -44.09 -20.06 -23.22
N ASN A 86 -44.95 -19.11 -23.60
CA ASN A 86 -44.82 -18.27 -24.79
C ASN A 86 -44.08 -16.95 -24.51
N ILE A 87 -43.59 -16.73 -23.30
CA ILE A 87 -42.88 -15.51 -22.90
C ILE A 87 -41.39 -15.81 -22.83
N LYS A 88 -40.58 -14.90 -23.37
CA LYS A 88 -39.12 -14.92 -23.21
C LYS A 88 -38.66 -13.71 -22.42
N PHE A 89 -38.09 -13.97 -21.25
CA PHE A 89 -37.63 -12.95 -20.31
C PHE A 89 -36.22 -12.46 -20.65
N ASP A 90 -36.03 -11.15 -20.57
CA ASP A 90 -34.72 -10.50 -20.62
C ASP A 90 -33.94 -10.79 -19.34
N TYR A 91 -34.64 -10.72 -18.20
CA TYR A 91 -34.08 -10.96 -16.88
C TYR A 91 -34.95 -11.92 -16.08
N ILE A 92 -34.30 -12.84 -15.36
CA ILE A 92 -34.93 -13.65 -14.32
C ILE A 92 -34.19 -13.37 -13.02
N VAL A 93 -34.89 -13.06 -11.93
CA VAL A 93 -34.29 -12.62 -10.67
C VAL A 93 -34.67 -13.54 -9.53
N PHE A 94 -33.65 -13.97 -8.76
CA PHE A 94 -33.78 -14.63 -7.47
C PHE A 94 -33.04 -13.78 -6.43
N ALA A 95 -33.74 -12.87 -5.77
CA ALA A 95 -33.17 -12.03 -4.73
C ALA A 95 -33.43 -12.68 -3.36
N ASP A 96 -32.46 -13.42 -2.85
CA ASP A 96 -32.53 -14.10 -1.54
C ASP A 96 -33.69 -15.11 -1.48
N VAL A 97 -33.67 -16.04 -2.44
CA VAL A 97 -34.72 -17.04 -2.66
C VAL A 97 -34.17 -18.47 -2.69
N LEU A 98 -33.04 -18.70 -3.35
CA LEU A 98 -32.55 -20.06 -3.65
C LEU A 98 -32.20 -20.86 -2.38
N GLU A 99 -31.77 -20.17 -1.32
CA GLU A 99 -31.45 -20.70 0.00
C GLU A 99 -32.66 -21.23 0.78
N HIS A 100 -33.87 -20.82 0.39
CA HIS A 100 -35.14 -21.26 0.99
C HIS A 100 -35.77 -22.46 0.27
N LEU A 101 -35.27 -22.85 -0.91
CA LEU A 101 -35.86 -23.92 -1.72
C LEU A 101 -35.34 -25.30 -1.33
N ARG A 102 -36.16 -26.34 -1.49
CA ARG A 102 -35.74 -27.73 -1.26
C ARG A 102 -34.89 -28.24 -2.42
N ASN A 103 -35.24 -27.87 -3.66
CA ASN A 103 -34.52 -28.25 -4.87
C ASN A 103 -34.19 -27.03 -5.76
N PRO A 104 -33.34 -26.10 -5.28
CA PRO A 104 -33.00 -24.89 -6.03
C PRO A 104 -32.31 -25.19 -7.36
N GLN A 105 -31.58 -26.31 -7.45
CA GLN A 105 -30.89 -26.73 -8.68
C GLN A 105 -31.87 -26.98 -9.83
N ASN A 106 -32.99 -27.67 -9.55
CA ASN A 106 -34.01 -27.96 -10.56
C ASN A 106 -34.74 -26.68 -10.98
N VAL A 107 -35.09 -25.82 -10.01
CA VAL A 107 -35.71 -24.51 -10.30
C VAL A 107 -34.83 -23.68 -11.22
N LEU A 108 -33.57 -23.45 -10.87
CA LEU A 108 -32.64 -22.69 -11.70
C LEU A 108 -32.42 -23.34 -13.07
N THR A 109 -32.39 -24.68 -13.16
CA THR A 109 -32.22 -25.35 -14.46
C THR A 109 -33.39 -25.05 -15.40
N LYS A 110 -34.63 -25.04 -14.89
CA LYS A 110 -35.83 -24.86 -15.71
C LYS A 110 -36.03 -23.40 -16.16
N THR A 111 -35.48 -22.41 -15.47
CA THR A 111 -35.60 -20.99 -15.89
C THR A 111 -35.04 -20.74 -17.28
N LYS A 112 -34.06 -21.54 -17.74
CA LYS A 112 -33.52 -21.46 -19.10
C LYS A 112 -34.58 -21.60 -20.20
N MET A 113 -35.68 -22.31 -19.92
CA MET A 113 -36.77 -22.53 -20.88
C MET A 113 -37.52 -21.23 -21.20
N LEU A 114 -37.61 -20.31 -20.25
CA LEU A 114 -38.28 -19.02 -20.41
C LEU A 114 -37.31 -17.85 -20.57
N LEU A 115 -36.01 -18.03 -20.38
CA LEU A 115 -35.01 -16.99 -20.60
C LEU A 115 -34.76 -16.79 -22.11
N LYS A 116 -34.61 -15.54 -22.58
CA LYS A 116 -34.03 -15.24 -23.90
C LYS A 116 -32.62 -15.83 -24.03
N ASP A 117 -32.11 -15.98 -25.24
CA ASP A 117 -30.77 -16.56 -25.42
C ASP A 117 -29.66 -15.66 -24.86
N GLU A 118 -29.75 -14.35 -25.12
CA GLU A 118 -28.90 -13.31 -24.51
C GLU A 118 -29.34 -12.85 -23.12
N GLY A 119 -30.48 -13.37 -22.65
CA GLY A 119 -31.07 -13.02 -21.37
C GLY A 119 -30.18 -13.41 -20.18
N LYS A 120 -30.41 -12.76 -19.05
CA LYS A 120 -29.61 -12.93 -17.84
C LYS A 120 -30.45 -13.43 -16.67
N THR A 121 -29.91 -14.35 -15.88
CA THR A 121 -30.48 -14.71 -14.58
C THR A 121 -29.63 -14.10 -13.49
N ILE A 122 -30.18 -13.25 -12.64
CA ILE A 122 -29.44 -12.60 -11.54
C ILE A 122 -29.85 -13.26 -10.24
N ILE A 123 -28.88 -13.74 -9.47
CA ILE A 123 -29.11 -14.40 -8.19
C ILE A 123 -28.37 -13.65 -7.09
N SER A 124 -29.00 -13.55 -5.91
CA SER A 124 -28.30 -13.24 -4.66
C SER A 124 -28.49 -14.35 -3.65
N VAL A 125 -27.40 -14.76 -2.98
CA VAL A 125 -27.42 -15.80 -1.96
C VAL A 125 -26.42 -15.50 -0.84
N PRO A 126 -26.73 -15.86 0.43
CA PRO A 126 -25.83 -15.67 1.55
C PRO A 126 -24.59 -16.56 1.45
N ASN A 127 -23.47 -16.09 2.00
CA ASN A 127 -22.21 -16.84 2.04
C ASN A 127 -22.00 -17.54 3.40
N VAL A 128 -22.19 -18.85 3.44
CA VAL A 128 -21.95 -19.66 4.66
C VAL A 128 -20.47 -19.67 5.07
N ALA A 129 -19.56 -19.31 4.17
CA ALA A 129 -18.12 -19.30 4.44
C ALA A 129 -17.62 -18.00 5.09
N HIS A 130 -18.51 -17.05 5.41
CA HIS A 130 -18.18 -15.80 6.08
C HIS A 130 -17.43 -16.01 7.40
N ASN A 131 -16.50 -15.12 7.74
CA ASN A 131 -15.64 -15.31 8.90
C ASN A 131 -16.40 -15.32 10.24
N SER A 132 -17.51 -14.59 10.39
CA SER A 132 -18.33 -14.68 11.61
C SER A 132 -18.81 -16.12 11.87
N ILE A 133 -19.22 -16.85 10.83
CA ILE A 133 -19.62 -18.26 10.94
C ILE A 133 -18.41 -19.11 11.26
N MET A 134 -17.27 -18.84 10.62
CA MET A 134 -16.05 -19.63 10.79
C MET A 134 -15.44 -19.51 12.19
N ILE A 135 -15.52 -18.33 12.81
CA ILE A 135 -15.15 -18.12 14.22
C ILE A 135 -16.05 -18.94 15.14
N ASN A 136 -17.37 -18.89 14.93
CA ASN A 136 -18.31 -19.68 15.70
C ASN A 136 -18.06 -21.20 15.54
N LEU A 137 -17.87 -21.67 14.31
CA LEU A 137 -17.56 -23.07 14.01
C LEU A 137 -16.24 -23.51 14.67
N PHE A 138 -15.21 -22.66 14.65
CA PHE A 138 -13.95 -22.93 15.35
C PHE A 138 -14.16 -23.16 16.86
N ASN A 139 -15.14 -22.47 17.44
CA ASN A 139 -15.55 -22.60 18.83
C ASN A 139 -16.66 -23.65 19.07
N ASN A 140 -16.93 -24.53 18.09
CA ASN A 140 -18.01 -25.53 18.14
C ASN A 140 -19.43 -24.93 18.32
N VAL A 141 -19.68 -23.75 17.75
CA VAL A 141 -20.97 -23.07 17.78
C VAL A 141 -21.56 -22.98 16.37
N PHE A 142 -22.79 -23.43 16.19
CA PHE A 142 -23.57 -23.26 14.96
C PHE A 142 -25.03 -22.98 15.29
N ASN A 143 -25.39 -21.69 15.36
CA ASN A 143 -26.71 -21.24 15.76
C ASN A 143 -27.41 -20.57 14.58
N TYR A 144 -28.63 -21.00 14.31
CA TYR A 144 -29.53 -20.25 13.43
C TYR A 144 -29.98 -18.95 14.11
N THR A 145 -30.17 -17.92 13.30
CA THR A 145 -30.62 -16.59 13.70
C THR A 145 -32.01 -16.30 13.12
N PRO A 146 -32.77 -15.33 13.66
CA PRO A 146 -34.06 -14.95 13.10
C PRO A 146 -34.00 -14.27 11.71
N VAL A 147 -32.82 -13.77 11.32
CA VAL A 147 -32.51 -13.08 10.05
C VAL A 147 -31.02 -13.28 9.74
N GLY A 148 -30.60 -13.00 8.51
CA GLY A 148 -29.17 -12.92 8.13
C GLY A 148 -28.61 -14.20 7.52
N LEU A 149 -27.29 -14.42 7.61
CA LEU A 149 -26.59 -15.52 6.93
C LEU A 149 -27.11 -16.91 7.31
N LEU A 150 -27.44 -17.08 8.59
CA LEU A 150 -27.97 -18.32 9.17
C LEU A 150 -29.44 -18.14 9.58
N ASP A 151 -30.24 -17.41 8.78
CA ASP A 151 -31.69 -17.33 8.97
C ASP A 151 -32.29 -18.74 9.14
N ASN A 152 -33.18 -18.90 10.12
CA ASN A 152 -33.79 -20.19 10.46
C ASN A 152 -34.68 -20.79 9.36
N THR A 153 -34.94 -20.05 8.29
CA THR A 153 -35.62 -20.51 7.09
C THR A 153 -34.66 -20.94 5.96
N HIS A 154 -33.34 -20.73 6.11
CA HIS A 154 -32.34 -21.21 5.16
C HIS A 154 -32.16 -22.72 5.30
N ILE A 155 -32.52 -23.45 4.25
CA ILE A 155 -32.36 -24.91 4.17
C ILE A 155 -31.31 -25.33 3.14
N HIS A 156 -30.77 -24.38 2.37
CA HIS A 156 -29.64 -24.57 1.47
C HIS A 156 -28.57 -23.50 1.75
N LEU A 157 -27.31 -23.91 1.81
CA LEU A 157 -26.19 -23.04 2.19
C LEU A 157 -25.15 -22.99 1.07
N PHE A 158 -24.67 -21.80 0.72
CA PHE A 158 -23.75 -21.60 -0.39
C PHE A 158 -22.40 -21.07 0.07
N ALA A 159 -21.32 -21.63 -0.47
CA ALA A 159 -19.99 -21.05 -0.49
C ALA A 159 -19.57 -20.75 -1.95
N TYR A 160 -18.61 -19.84 -2.14
CA TYR A 160 -18.21 -19.36 -3.48
C TYR A 160 -17.97 -20.48 -4.51
N ASN A 161 -17.12 -21.47 -4.19
CA ASN A 161 -16.77 -22.53 -5.14
C ASN A 161 -17.99 -23.42 -5.47
N THR A 162 -18.74 -23.82 -4.45
CA THR A 162 -19.95 -24.65 -4.61
C THR A 162 -21.08 -23.90 -5.31
N LEU A 163 -21.17 -22.57 -5.17
CA LEU A 163 -22.12 -21.74 -5.91
C LEU A 163 -21.79 -21.72 -7.41
N LYS A 164 -20.50 -21.63 -7.77
CA LYS A 164 -20.09 -21.73 -9.18
C LYS A 164 -20.41 -23.08 -9.78
N GLU A 165 -20.17 -24.16 -9.04
CA GLU A 165 -20.54 -25.52 -9.45
C GLU A 165 -22.05 -25.65 -9.62
N PHE A 166 -22.84 -25.18 -8.65
CA PHE A 166 -24.31 -25.14 -8.69
C PHE A 166 -24.82 -24.43 -9.96
N CYS A 167 -24.29 -23.25 -10.28
CA CYS A 167 -24.63 -22.53 -11.52
C CYS A 167 -24.25 -23.33 -12.78
N SER A 168 -23.06 -23.93 -12.80
CA SER A 168 -22.61 -24.76 -13.93
C SER A 168 -23.48 -25.99 -14.15
N PHE A 169 -23.89 -26.69 -13.08
CA PHE A 169 -24.82 -27.82 -13.16
C PHE A 169 -26.20 -27.41 -13.67
N ALA A 170 -26.64 -26.18 -13.40
CA ALA A 170 -27.87 -25.64 -13.98
C ALA A 170 -27.73 -25.27 -15.47
N GLY A 171 -26.53 -25.38 -16.04
CA GLY A 171 -26.21 -25.02 -17.42
C GLY A 171 -26.05 -23.50 -17.61
N TYR A 172 -25.63 -22.81 -16.56
CA TYR A 172 -25.29 -21.39 -16.58
C TYR A 172 -23.78 -21.16 -16.42
N VAL A 173 -23.33 -19.98 -16.81
CA VAL A 173 -22.00 -19.45 -16.51
C VAL A 173 -22.19 -18.10 -15.80
N PRO A 174 -21.56 -17.87 -14.64
CA PRO A 174 -21.48 -16.54 -14.04
C PRO A 174 -20.66 -15.61 -14.95
N VAL A 175 -21.32 -14.64 -15.59
CA VAL A 175 -20.69 -13.63 -16.44
C VAL A 175 -20.36 -12.36 -15.68
N ILE A 176 -21.04 -12.11 -14.55
CA ILE A 176 -20.63 -11.10 -13.56
C ILE A 176 -20.65 -11.76 -12.18
N GLU A 177 -19.54 -11.69 -11.46
CA GLU A 177 -19.43 -12.10 -10.06
C GLU A 177 -19.25 -10.84 -9.19
N ASP A 178 -20.27 -10.47 -8.41
CA ASP A 178 -20.26 -9.34 -7.47
C ASP A 178 -20.63 -9.83 -6.06
N ALA A 179 -20.46 -8.98 -5.05
CA ALA A 179 -20.73 -9.32 -3.67
C ALA A 179 -21.06 -8.10 -2.79
N ILE A 180 -21.73 -8.36 -1.68
CA ILE A 180 -21.91 -7.45 -0.54
C ILE A 180 -20.93 -7.87 0.55
N TYR A 181 -20.35 -6.88 1.23
CA TYR A 181 -19.36 -7.08 2.28
C TYR A 181 -19.85 -6.53 3.61
N VAL A 182 -19.62 -7.28 4.68
CA VAL A 182 -19.90 -6.86 6.06
C VAL A 182 -18.80 -7.42 6.94
N ASN A 183 -18.15 -6.60 7.77
CA ASN A 183 -17.05 -7.08 8.59
C ASN A 183 -17.52 -8.02 9.71
N VAL A 184 -16.60 -8.82 10.24
CA VAL A 184 -16.80 -9.54 11.49
C VAL A 184 -17.10 -8.55 12.61
N GLY A 185 -18.21 -8.75 13.33
CA GLY A 185 -18.69 -7.86 14.39
C GLY A 185 -19.69 -6.78 13.92
N GLU A 186 -19.90 -6.64 12.62
CA GLU A 186 -20.85 -5.67 12.02
C GLU A 186 -22.10 -6.34 11.43
N ASN A 187 -22.27 -7.65 11.64
CA ASN A 187 -23.43 -8.42 11.22
C ASN A 187 -24.20 -9.01 12.41
N GLU A 188 -25.30 -9.70 12.13
CA GLU A 188 -26.20 -10.32 13.12
C GLU A 188 -25.55 -11.43 13.94
N ILE A 189 -24.39 -11.93 13.51
CA ILE A 189 -23.64 -12.96 14.22
C ILE A 189 -22.67 -12.28 15.18
N THR A 190 -22.86 -12.48 16.48
CA THR A 190 -22.04 -11.91 17.57
C THR A 190 -20.66 -12.59 17.72
N ALA A 191 -19.98 -12.80 16.60
CA ALA A 191 -18.63 -13.34 16.54
C ALA A 191 -17.61 -12.20 16.46
N LEU A 192 -16.49 -12.35 17.18
CA LEU A 192 -15.39 -11.40 17.20
C LEU A 192 -14.07 -12.16 17.05
N TYR A 193 -13.10 -11.55 16.36
CA TYR A 193 -11.80 -12.17 16.15
C TYR A 193 -11.03 -12.51 17.44
N ASN A 194 -11.27 -11.80 18.54
CA ASN A 194 -10.63 -12.07 19.84
C ASN A 194 -11.19 -13.31 20.56
N GLN A 195 -12.23 -13.95 20.01
CA GLN A 195 -12.76 -15.23 20.51
C GLN A 195 -11.92 -16.43 20.06
N VAL A 196 -10.89 -16.22 19.23
CA VAL A 196 -9.92 -17.23 18.82
C VAL A 196 -8.50 -16.74 19.11
N ASN A 197 -7.53 -17.64 19.14
CA ASN A 197 -6.12 -17.25 19.37
C ASN A 197 -5.56 -16.44 18.19
N GLU A 198 -4.49 -15.69 18.44
CA GLU A 198 -3.87 -14.77 17.47
C GLU A 198 -3.48 -15.44 16.15
N LYS A 199 -2.98 -16.68 16.20
CA LYS A 199 -2.61 -17.42 14.99
C LYS A 199 -3.85 -17.67 14.12
N VAL A 200 -4.96 -18.12 14.72
CA VAL A 200 -6.22 -18.37 14.02
C VAL A 200 -6.84 -17.07 13.51
N GLN A 201 -6.78 -16.00 14.31
CA GLN A 201 -7.23 -14.68 13.88
C GLN A 201 -6.50 -14.24 12.60
N LYS A 202 -5.18 -14.39 12.55
CA LYS A 202 -4.37 -14.05 11.37
C LYS A 202 -4.80 -14.86 10.15
N GLU A 203 -4.94 -16.18 10.29
CA GLU A 203 -5.38 -17.07 9.21
C GLU A 203 -6.77 -16.72 8.69
N LEU A 204 -7.73 -16.44 9.59
CA LEU A 204 -9.09 -16.03 9.20
C LEU A 204 -9.08 -14.68 8.48
N LYS A 205 -8.33 -13.70 8.98
CA LYS A 205 -8.18 -12.39 8.34
C LYS A 205 -7.56 -12.50 6.94
N SER A 206 -6.66 -13.46 6.70
CA SER A 206 -6.03 -13.70 5.39
C SER A 206 -6.82 -14.60 4.44
N ARG A 207 -8.02 -15.06 4.82
CA ARG A 207 -8.83 -15.89 3.91
C ARG A 207 -9.40 -15.10 2.75
N ILE A 208 -9.47 -15.73 1.58
CA ILE A 208 -10.24 -15.17 0.48
C ILE A 208 -11.73 -15.11 0.84
N TYR A 209 -12.38 -14.03 0.42
CA TYR A 209 -13.79 -13.73 0.66
C TYR A 209 -14.17 -13.70 2.15
N ASN A 210 -13.21 -13.33 3.00
CA ASN A 210 -13.33 -13.27 4.45
C ASN A 210 -14.57 -12.52 4.95
N ASN A 211 -14.84 -11.35 4.39
CA ASN A 211 -15.98 -10.50 4.74
C ASN A 211 -17.05 -10.45 3.64
N VAL A 212 -17.02 -11.37 2.66
CA VAL A 212 -18.12 -11.48 1.69
C VAL A 212 -19.33 -12.02 2.43
N TYR A 213 -20.31 -11.15 2.63
CA TYR A 213 -21.57 -11.47 3.30
C TYR A 213 -22.52 -12.19 2.34
N GLN A 214 -22.66 -11.68 1.12
CA GLN A 214 -23.64 -12.18 0.15
C GLN A 214 -23.06 -12.11 -1.26
N PHE A 215 -23.28 -13.14 -2.05
CA PHE A 215 -22.90 -13.15 -3.47
C PHE A 215 -24.02 -12.57 -4.31
N VAL A 216 -23.69 -11.80 -5.35
CA VAL A 216 -24.62 -11.34 -6.38
C VAL A 216 -24.07 -11.75 -7.75
N PHE A 217 -24.58 -12.84 -8.31
CA PHE A 217 -24.08 -13.40 -9.56
C PHE A 217 -25.06 -13.16 -10.70
N THR A 218 -24.54 -12.68 -11.82
CA THR A 218 -25.28 -12.57 -13.07
C THR A 218 -24.87 -13.71 -13.99
N LEU A 219 -25.85 -14.51 -14.33
CA LEU A 219 -25.70 -15.76 -15.04
C LEU A 219 -26.21 -15.64 -16.47
N GLN A 220 -25.51 -16.25 -17.42
CA GLN A 220 -26.01 -16.48 -18.78
C GLN A 220 -25.98 -17.95 -19.14
N LYS A 221 -26.83 -18.34 -20.10
CA LYS A 221 -26.89 -19.73 -20.59
C LYS A 221 -25.50 -20.14 -21.08
N LYS A 222 -25.02 -21.30 -20.64
CA LYS A 222 -23.73 -21.84 -21.07
C LYS A 222 -23.64 -22.00 -22.60
N SER A 223 -24.74 -22.36 -23.26
CA SER A 223 -24.80 -22.44 -24.72
C SER A 223 -24.54 -21.09 -25.40
N TYR A 224 -25.09 -20.00 -24.86
CA TYR A 224 -24.89 -18.64 -25.38
C TYR A 224 -23.43 -18.19 -25.18
N VAL A 225 -22.89 -18.35 -23.98
CA VAL A 225 -21.48 -18.00 -23.67
C VAL A 225 -20.48 -18.80 -24.50
N ASN A 226 -20.79 -20.05 -24.87
CA ASN A 226 -19.92 -20.84 -25.74
C ASN A 226 -19.97 -20.40 -27.21
N MET A 227 -21.10 -19.85 -27.67
CA MET A 227 -21.30 -19.40 -29.05
C MET A 227 -20.87 -17.95 -29.27
N HIS A 228 -20.83 -17.14 -28.21
CA HIS A 228 -20.53 -15.72 -28.26
C HIS A 228 -19.36 -15.41 -27.34
N SER A 229 -18.44 -14.54 -27.76
CA SER A 229 -17.33 -14.07 -26.93
C SER A 229 -17.81 -13.14 -25.81
N VAL A 230 -18.45 -13.69 -24.79
CA VAL A 230 -18.96 -12.95 -23.63
C VAL A 230 -17.81 -12.68 -22.64
N GLU A 231 -17.65 -11.42 -22.26
CA GLU A 231 -16.70 -11.01 -21.22
C GLU A 231 -17.14 -11.50 -19.84
N LEU A 232 -16.22 -12.11 -19.09
CA LEU A 232 -16.44 -12.53 -17.71
C LEU A 232 -15.89 -11.45 -16.77
N VAL A 233 -16.78 -10.75 -16.07
CA VAL A 233 -16.42 -9.64 -15.18
C VAL A 233 -16.42 -10.11 -13.73
N LYS A 234 -15.24 -10.10 -13.10
CA LYS A 234 -15.10 -10.44 -11.68
C LYS A 234 -14.95 -9.17 -10.85
N LYS A 235 -16.05 -8.71 -10.24
CA LYS A 235 -16.09 -7.56 -9.33
C LYS A 235 -15.86 -7.97 -7.87
N ILE A 236 -16.12 -9.22 -7.54
CA ILE A 236 -15.86 -9.76 -6.21
C ILE A 236 -14.37 -9.64 -5.85
N LEU A 237 -14.13 -9.12 -4.66
CA LEU A 237 -12.82 -8.78 -4.14
C LEU A 237 -12.37 -9.95 -3.27
N PRO A 238 -11.24 -10.60 -3.59
CA PRO A 238 -10.78 -11.77 -2.84
C PRO A 238 -10.44 -11.41 -1.39
N TYR A 239 -10.07 -10.17 -1.08
CA TYR A 239 -9.81 -9.73 0.27
C TYR A 239 -10.45 -8.36 0.48
N THR A 240 -10.97 -8.15 1.69
CA THR A 240 -11.66 -6.90 2.06
C THR A 240 -11.17 -6.31 3.36
N ASN A 241 -10.02 -6.76 3.87
CA ASN A 241 -9.29 -5.96 4.85
C ASN A 241 -8.74 -4.78 4.07
N ASP A 242 -9.51 -3.71 3.97
CA ASP A 242 -8.98 -2.42 3.59
C ASP A 242 -8.12 -1.97 4.77
N TYR A 243 -6.83 -1.84 4.51
CA TYR A 243 -5.93 -1.27 5.48
C TYR A 243 -6.22 0.21 5.62
N ARG A 244 -5.92 0.78 6.78
CA ARG A 244 -6.12 2.20 7.03
C ARG A 244 -4.83 2.96 6.76
N PHE A 245 -4.91 3.93 5.85
CA PHE A 245 -3.93 5.00 5.70
C PHE A 245 -4.45 6.21 6.46
N GLU A 246 -3.63 6.85 7.29
CA GLU A 246 -4.07 7.98 8.09
C GLU A 246 -2.99 9.08 8.13
N VAL A 247 -3.42 10.34 8.11
CA VAL A 247 -2.52 11.49 8.22
C VAL A 247 -3.01 12.38 9.34
N PHE A 248 -2.15 12.64 10.32
CA PHE A 248 -2.38 13.57 11.42
C PHE A 248 -1.65 14.89 11.17
N PHE A 249 -2.31 15.99 11.55
CA PHE A 249 -1.78 17.34 11.45
C PHE A 249 -1.46 17.90 12.84
N ASP A 250 -0.19 18.22 13.09
CA ASP A 250 0.17 18.96 14.30
C ASP A 250 0.14 20.47 14.04
N LYS A 251 -0.88 21.10 14.64
CA LYS A 251 -1.11 22.55 14.62
C LYS A 251 -0.49 23.28 15.82
N GLY A 252 0.30 22.58 16.64
CA GLY A 252 0.90 23.09 17.88
C GLY A 252 0.36 22.46 19.16
N ASN A 253 -0.59 21.51 19.05
CA ASN A 253 -1.20 20.79 20.16
C ASN A 253 -0.87 19.28 20.16
N GLY A 254 0.04 18.83 19.27
CA GLY A 254 0.40 17.43 19.12
C GLY A 254 -0.55 16.67 18.19
N TRP A 255 -0.63 15.35 18.38
CA TRP A 255 -1.38 14.42 17.54
C TRP A 255 -2.78 14.20 18.12
N LEU A 256 -3.77 14.96 17.64
CA LEU A 256 -5.17 14.81 18.02
C LEU A 256 -5.94 14.10 16.91
N GLU A 257 -6.80 13.14 17.26
CA GLU A 257 -7.64 12.40 16.29
C GLU A 257 -8.57 13.31 15.49
N GLU A 258 -9.10 14.38 16.10
CA GLU A 258 -9.91 15.39 15.41
C GLU A 258 -9.15 16.15 14.30
N ASN A 259 -7.82 16.08 14.32
CA ASN A 259 -6.93 16.67 13.31
C ASN A 259 -6.29 15.59 12.42
N SER A 260 -6.98 14.47 12.18
CA SER A 260 -6.56 13.44 11.24
C SER A 260 -7.52 13.29 10.06
N VAL A 261 -7.01 12.72 8.97
CA VAL A 261 -7.80 12.27 7.83
C VAL A 261 -7.39 10.84 7.49
N SER A 262 -8.36 9.93 7.50
CA SER A 262 -8.14 8.51 7.23
C SER A 262 -8.77 8.06 5.91
N TYR A 263 -8.11 7.13 5.23
CA TYR A 263 -8.56 6.47 4.02
C TYR A 263 -8.45 4.96 4.20
N PHE A 264 -9.49 4.24 3.82
CA PHE A 264 -9.42 2.79 3.65
C PHE A 264 -8.90 2.48 2.26
N PHE A 265 -7.89 1.61 2.17
CA PHE A 265 -7.24 1.29 0.91
C PHE A 265 -6.72 -0.14 0.88
N ARG A 266 -6.29 -0.56 -0.31
CA ARG A 266 -5.56 -1.82 -0.48
C ARG A 266 -4.15 -1.54 -0.99
N PRO A 267 -3.12 -2.13 -0.38
CA PRO A 267 -1.76 -2.14 -0.89
C PRO A 267 -1.76 -2.54 -2.37
N GLN A 268 -1.43 -1.58 -3.22
CA GLN A 268 -1.07 -1.80 -4.62
C GLN A 268 0.40 -1.41 -4.80
N ASN A 269 0.95 -1.65 -5.99
CA ASN A 269 2.32 -1.24 -6.29
C ASN A 269 2.56 0.24 -6.02
N ARG A 270 1.54 1.11 -6.19
CA ARG A 270 1.56 2.53 -5.79
C ARG A 270 0.13 3.02 -5.53
N CYS A 271 -0.13 3.54 -4.35
CA CYS A 271 -1.36 4.22 -3.95
C CYS A 271 -1.12 5.72 -3.85
N LYS A 272 -2.14 6.52 -4.16
CA LYS A 272 -2.09 7.99 -4.11
C LYS A 272 -3.28 8.50 -3.30
N PHE A 273 -2.99 9.25 -2.25
CA PHE A 273 -3.98 9.81 -1.32
C PHE A 273 -4.00 11.32 -1.47
N VAL A 274 -5.21 11.90 -1.56
CA VAL A 274 -5.41 13.36 -1.70
C VAL A 274 -6.13 13.87 -0.47
N ILE A 275 -5.39 14.52 0.41
CA ILE A 275 -5.83 15.01 1.71
C ILE A 275 -6.24 16.48 1.60
N PRO A 276 -7.53 16.82 1.75
CA PRO A 276 -7.95 18.22 1.82
C PRO A 276 -7.46 18.84 3.12
N VAL A 277 -7.05 20.11 3.05
CA VAL A 277 -6.61 20.88 4.23
C VAL A 277 -7.47 22.15 4.30
N SER A 278 -7.96 22.49 5.49
CA SER A 278 -8.75 23.69 5.70
C SER A 278 -7.89 24.96 5.54
N ASP A 279 -8.45 25.97 4.88
CA ASP A 279 -7.75 27.23 4.59
C ASP A 279 -7.27 27.95 5.86
N ASN A 280 -6.08 28.57 5.75
CA ASN A 280 -5.44 29.45 6.75
C ASN A 280 -4.90 28.84 8.05
N GLU A 281 -4.82 27.51 8.18
CA GLU A 281 -4.19 26.88 9.36
C GLU A 281 -2.67 26.71 9.22
N LEU A 282 -1.94 26.90 10.33
CA LEU A 282 -0.51 26.61 10.42
C LEU A 282 -0.29 25.12 10.74
N ILE A 283 0.39 24.41 9.85
CA ILE A 283 0.80 23.01 10.03
C ILE A 283 2.30 22.98 10.35
N LYS A 284 2.67 22.59 11.57
CA LYS A 284 4.08 22.54 12.01
C LYS A 284 4.80 21.26 11.57
N GLN A 285 4.08 20.14 11.62
CA GLN A 285 4.53 18.80 11.24
C GLN A 285 3.33 17.92 10.90
N ILE A 286 3.57 16.85 10.13
CA ILE A 286 2.56 15.83 9.81
C ILE A 286 3.06 14.45 10.26
N ARG A 287 2.14 13.59 10.68
CA ARG A 287 2.40 12.16 10.92
C ARG A 287 1.59 11.39 9.88
N ILE A 288 2.29 10.54 9.12
CA ILE A 288 1.73 9.66 8.11
C ILE A 288 1.78 8.25 8.67
N ASP A 289 0.62 7.64 8.82
CA ASP A 289 0.47 6.25 9.20
C ASP A 289 0.13 5.50 7.91
N PRO A 290 1.13 4.93 7.21
CA PRO A 290 0.96 4.48 5.84
C PRO A 290 0.06 3.24 5.74
N ILE A 291 -0.08 2.49 6.85
CA ILE A 291 -0.86 1.27 6.97
C ILE A 291 -1.03 0.92 8.46
N ASP A 292 -2.10 0.23 8.84
CA ASP A 292 -2.45 -0.13 10.23
C ASP A 292 -2.00 -1.56 10.62
N CYS A 293 -0.86 -2.01 10.08
CA CYS A 293 -0.24 -3.28 10.46
C CYS A 293 1.26 -3.32 10.15
N ALA A 294 1.96 -4.39 10.58
CA ALA A 294 3.37 -4.59 10.21
C ALA A 294 3.56 -4.81 8.69
N TYR A 295 4.21 -3.86 8.00
CA TYR A 295 4.40 -3.89 6.54
C TYR A 295 5.66 -3.14 6.07
N GLY A 296 6.09 -3.36 4.82
CA GLY A 296 7.15 -2.57 4.17
C GLY A 296 6.54 -1.50 3.27
N THR A 297 6.95 -0.24 3.42
CA THR A 297 6.37 0.87 2.65
C THR A 297 7.45 1.74 2.03
N ARG A 298 7.22 2.26 0.83
CA ARG A 298 8.06 3.29 0.24
C ARG A 298 7.25 4.57 0.04
N LEU A 299 7.68 5.65 0.68
CA LEU A 299 7.07 6.96 0.51
C LEU A 299 7.64 7.62 -0.75
N GLU A 300 6.92 7.52 -1.87
CA GLU A 300 7.40 7.96 -3.18
C GLU A 300 7.47 9.48 -3.25
N GLU A 301 6.37 10.14 -2.88
CA GLU A 301 6.20 11.58 -3.08
C GLU A 301 5.19 12.17 -2.09
N VAL A 302 5.46 13.39 -1.64
CA VAL A 302 4.53 14.23 -0.86
C VAL A 302 4.48 15.59 -1.55
N LEU A 303 3.35 15.91 -2.17
CA LEU A 303 3.11 17.17 -2.88
C LEU A 303 2.14 18.05 -2.11
N ILE A 304 2.38 19.36 -2.15
CA ILE A 304 1.55 20.35 -1.49
C ILE A 304 1.02 21.30 -2.54
N TYR A 305 -0.28 21.56 -2.47
CA TYR A 305 -0.95 22.49 -3.35
C TYR A 305 -1.37 23.73 -2.56
N ARG A 306 -0.94 24.90 -3.05
CA ARG A 306 -1.39 26.24 -2.64
C ARG A 306 -1.96 26.93 -3.87
N GLU A 307 -2.72 28.02 -3.69
CA GLU A 307 -3.51 28.69 -4.75
C GLU A 307 -2.83 28.71 -6.13
N ASP A 308 -1.56 29.14 -6.20
CA ASP A 308 -0.80 29.24 -7.46
C ASP A 308 0.47 28.37 -7.52
N LYS A 309 0.69 27.44 -6.58
CA LYS A 309 1.97 26.72 -6.48
C LYS A 309 1.80 25.26 -6.05
N VAL A 310 2.58 24.38 -6.69
CA VAL A 310 2.77 23.00 -6.26
C VAL A 310 4.22 22.84 -5.78
N GLU A 311 4.40 22.32 -4.57
CA GLU A 311 5.72 22.07 -3.98
C GLU A 311 5.87 20.59 -3.64
N ALA A 312 6.93 19.96 -4.15
CA ALA A 312 7.31 18.61 -3.74
C ALA A 312 8.19 18.69 -2.48
N ILE A 313 7.86 17.89 -1.47
CA ILE A 313 8.62 17.84 -0.23
C ILE A 313 9.81 16.90 -0.38
N ILE A 314 10.97 17.42 0.01
CA ILE A 314 12.19 16.64 0.12
C ILE A 314 12.12 15.85 1.43
N LEU A 315 12.10 14.53 1.29
CA LEU A 315 12.03 13.57 2.37
C LEU A 315 13.45 13.09 2.68
N ASP A 316 14.07 13.69 3.69
CA ASP A 316 15.47 13.44 4.08
C ASP A 316 15.57 12.93 5.52
N GLU A 317 16.70 12.33 5.89
CA GLU A 317 16.93 11.83 7.27
C GLU A 317 16.83 12.92 8.35
N VAL A 318 17.08 14.18 7.99
CA VAL A 318 17.09 15.29 8.95
C VAL A 318 15.67 15.73 9.34
N ASN A 319 14.66 15.48 8.51
CA ASN A 319 13.28 15.92 8.75
C ASN A 319 12.29 14.77 8.95
N ILE A 320 12.74 13.53 9.04
CA ILE A 320 11.90 12.36 9.29
C ILE A 320 12.17 11.75 10.67
N GLU A 321 11.11 11.49 11.41
CA GLU A 321 11.12 10.58 12.57
C GLU A 321 10.14 9.44 12.30
N THR A 322 10.48 8.21 12.67
CA THR A 322 9.65 7.04 12.37
C THR A 322 9.90 5.94 13.38
N ASN A 323 8.89 5.10 13.62
CA ASN A 323 9.04 3.86 14.39
C ASN A 323 9.41 2.64 13.51
N ALA A 324 9.78 2.85 12.25
CA ALA A 324 10.34 1.80 11.40
C ALA A 324 11.59 1.20 12.06
N VAL A 325 11.71 -0.13 12.04
CA VAL A 325 12.90 -0.82 12.61
C VAL A 325 14.15 -0.53 11.78
N ASN A 326 13.97 -0.24 10.49
CA ASN A 326 15.02 0.16 9.57
C ASN A 326 14.38 0.95 8.43
N TRP A 327 15.09 1.94 7.92
CA TRP A 327 14.65 2.69 6.75
C TRP A 327 15.84 3.30 6.00
N GLU A 328 15.74 3.40 4.68
CA GLU A 328 16.76 3.97 3.80
C GLU A 328 16.10 4.32 2.45
N ASN A 329 16.55 5.38 1.75
CA ASN A 329 16.02 5.76 0.43
C ASN A 329 14.48 5.84 0.36
N LYS A 330 13.85 6.38 1.42
CA LYS A 330 12.39 6.48 1.59
C LYS A 330 11.65 5.13 1.68
N GLU A 331 12.36 4.02 1.85
CA GLU A 331 11.80 2.71 2.17
C GLU A 331 11.83 2.50 3.68
N PHE A 332 10.70 2.12 4.27
CA PHE A 332 10.49 1.94 5.69
C PHE A 332 10.04 0.52 5.96
N LEU A 333 10.76 -0.18 6.84
CA LEU A 333 10.41 -1.52 7.30
C LEU A 333 9.75 -1.42 8.67
N PHE A 334 8.46 -1.75 8.75
CA PHE A 334 7.73 -1.80 10.01
C PHE A 334 7.49 -3.25 10.46
N VAL A 335 7.69 -3.47 11.75
CA VAL A 335 7.40 -4.75 12.43
C VAL A 335 6.36 -4.58 13.53
N THR A 336 5.81 -3.38 13.66
CA THR A 336 4.80 -2.97 14.63
C THR A 336 3.42 -2.90 13.99
N GLU A 337 2.36 -2.98 14.77
CA GLU A 337 0.98 -2.83 14.27
C GLU A 337 0.51 -1.36 14.17
N ASP A 338 1.34 -0.38 14.58
CA ASP A 338 1.06 1.06 14.43
C ASP A 338 2.21 1.82 13.72
N PRO A 339 2.51 1.52 12.44
CA PRO A 339 3.51 2.25 11.65
C PRO A 339 3.28 3.77 11.61
N ASN A 340 4.33 4.56 11.81
CA ASN A 340 4.25 6.01 11.63
C ASN A 340 5.52 6.60 11.01
N ILE A 341 5.33 7.67 10.23
CA ILE A 341 6.35 8.49 9.59
C ILE A 341 6.00 9.95 9.85
N ILE A 342 6.78 10.62 10.68
CA ILE A 342 6.61 12.02 11.06
C ILE A 342 7.52 12.88 10.18
N VAL A 343 6.94 13.81 9.42
CA VAL A 343 7.67 14.83 8.66
C VAL A 343 7.68 16.13 9.44
N LYS A 344 8.85 16.51 9.94
CA LYS A 344 9.09 17.65 10.84
C LYS A 344 9.49 18.92 10.09
N ASN A 345 9.46 20.05 10.81
CA ASN A 345 10.04 21.34 10.42
C ASN A 345 9.46 21.96 9.13
N ILE A 346 8.15 21.80 8.91
CA ILE A 346 7.51 22.20 7.66
C ILE A 346 6.82 23.56 7.73
N ASN A 347 6.20 23.93 8.85
CA ASN A 347 5.56 25.24 9.08
C ASN A 347 4.76 25.78 7.87
N TRP A 348 3.85 24.97 7.34
CA TRP A 348 3.05 25.33 6.18
C TRP A 348 1.84 26.19 6.56
N THR A 349 1.50 27.14 5.70
CA THR A 349 0.30 27.97 5.77
C THR A 349 -0.30 28.09 4.37
N GLY A 350 -1.61 28.31 4.27
CA GLY A 350 -2.31 28.45 2.98
C GLY A 350 -2.26 27.20 2.11
N VAL A 351 -2.30 26.01 2.73
CA VAL A 351 -2.33 24.72 2.01
C VAL A 351 -3.77 24.35 1.72
N LEU A 352 -4.07 24.07 0.45
CA LEU A 352 -5.40 23.64 -0.01
C LEU A 352 -5.56 22.13 0.08
N LYS A 353 -4.53 21.40 -0.33
CA LYS A 353 -4.48 19.93 -0.26
C LYS A 353 -3.05 19.42 -0.26
N ILE A 354 -2.89 18.21 0.26
CA ILE A 354 -1.65 17.44 0.22
C ILE A 354 -1.92 16.17 -0.57
N GLU A 355 -0.98 15.77 -1.40
CA GLU A 355 -1.03 14.51 -2.13
C GLU A 355 0.15 13.63 -1.71
N ILE A 356 -0.14 12.42 -1.28
CA ILE A 356 0.86 11.47 -0.78
C ILE A 356 0.81 10.21 -1.63
N SER A 357 1.95 9.85 -2.23
CA SER A 357 2.13 8.60 -2.96
C SER A 357 2.92 7.59 -2.12
N VAL A 358 2.35 6.41 -1.89
CA VAL A 358 2.98 5.32 -1.12
C VAL A 358 2.94 4.04 -1.93
N SER A 359 4.07 3.34 -2.00
CA SER A 359 4.19 1.99 -2.56
C SER A 359 4.33 0.99 -1.42
N PHE A 360 3.80 -0.21 -1.62
CA PHE A 360 3.74 -1.25 -0.59
C PHE A 360 4.55 -2.47 -1.03
N ILE A 361 5.42 -2.95 -0.14
CA ILE A 361 6.33 -4.08 -0.36
C ILE A 361 6.16 -5.04 0.81
N GLU A 362 5.96 -6.33 0.54
CA GLU A 362 5.90 -7.35 1.59
C GLU A 362 7.14 -7.27 2.49
N LYS A 363 6.93 -7.26 3.82
CA LYS A 363 7.99 -6.93 4.78
C LYS A 363 9.19 -7.88 4.68
N GLU A 364 8.95 -9.16 4.40
CA GLU A 364 10.01 -10.15 4.20
C GLU A 364 10.85 -9.83 2.96
N GLN A 365 10.20 -9.42 1.87
CA GLN A 365 10.88 -9.03 0.63
C GLN A 365 11.73 -7.77 0.84
N LEU A 366 11.16 -6.75 1.49
CA LEU A 366 11.90 -5.52 1.77
C LEU A 366 13.09 -5.79 2.71
N ALA A 367 12.92 -6.62 3.73
CA ALA A 367 13.99 -7.02 4.63
C ALA A 367 15.15 -7.72 3.89
N ILE A 368 14.84 -8.63 2.95
CA ILE A 368 15.83 -9.29 2.10
C ILE A 368 16.59 -8.27 1.25
N GLN A 369 15.87 -7.37 0.57
CA GLN A 369 16.47 -6.31 -0.26
C GLN A 369 17.44 -5.43 0.55
N MET A 370 17.01 -4.98 1.74
CA MET A 370 17.85 -4.18 2.63
C MET A 370 19.10 -4.94 3.10
N LEU A 371 18.99 -6.24 3.39
CA LEU A 371 20.13 -7.09 3.76
C LEU A 371 21.12 -7.25 2.61
N GLU A 372 20.65 -7.45 1.39
CA GLU A 372 21.48 -7.56 0.20
C GLU A 372 22.23 -6.25 -0.10
N ASN A 373 21.54 -5.11 0.00
CA ASN A 373 22.15 -3.80 -0.15
C ASN A 373 23.27 -3.57 0.87
N LYS A 374 23.02 -3.88 2.16
CA LYS A 374 24.03 -3.79 3.22
C LYS A 374 25.24 -4.72 2.96
N LYS A 375 25.02 -5.94 2.45
CA LYS A 375 26.11 -6.85 2.06
C LYS A 375 26.97 -6.26 0.93
N CYS A 376 26.33 -5.72 -0.11
CA CYS A 376 27.03 -5.11 -1.24
C CYS A 376 27.86 -3.89 -0.80
N LEU A 377 27.27 -3.02 0.04
CA LEU A 377 27.94 -1.84 0.58
C LEU A 377 29.16 -2.24 1.43
N ASN A 378 29.00 -3.24 2.30
CA ASN A 378 30.12 -3.76 3.10
C ASN A 378 31.26 -4.31 2.22
N ALA A 379 30.93 -5.04 1.15
CA ALA A 379 31.95 -5.53 0.22
C ALA A 379 32.73 -4.39 -0.45
N ARG A 380 32.05 -3.30 -0.84
CA ARG A 380 32.69 -2.09 -1.39
C ARG A 380 33.59 -1.40 -0.36
N LEU A 381 33.09 -1.19 0.86
CA LEU A 381 33.88 -0.60 1.96
C LEU A 381 35.15 -1.39 2.26
N VAL A 382 35.07 -2.72 2.25
CA VAL A 382 36.25 -3.58 2.43
C VAL A 382 37.26 -3.37 1.30
N GLN A 383 36.80 -3.24 0.06
CA GLN A 383 37.67 -2.99 -1.09
C GLN A 383 38.31 -1.59 -1.04
N ASP A 384 37.54 -0.54 -0.72
CA ASP A 384 38.05 0.83 -0.61
C ASP A 384 39.08 0.95 0.51
N LYS A 385 38.82 0.31 1.67
CA LYS A 385 39.78 0.23 2.77
C LYS A 385 41.07 -0.47 2.35
N ARG A 386 40.98 -1.52 1.52
CA ARG A 386 42.17 -2.21 0.99
C ARG A 386 43.01 -1.29 0.11
N LEU A 387 42.37 -0.60 -0.84
CA LEU A 387 43.04 0.34 -1.74
C LEU A 387 43.69 1.51 -0.97
N LEU A 388 42.99 2.05 0.02
CA LEU A 388 43.52 3.12 0.86
C LEU A 388 44.75 2.67 1.66
N ASN A 389 44.74 1.44 2.19
CA ASN A 389 45.88 0.87 2.89
C ASN A 389 47.09 0.65 1.97
N GLU A 390 46.86 0.21 0.73
CA GLU A 390 47.93 0.06 -0.28
C GLU A 390 48.58 1.41 -0.61
N GLU A 391 47.78 2.45 -0.80
CA GLU A 391 48.25 3.82 -1.06
C GLU A 391 49.01 4.40 0.15
N LEU A 392 48.49 4.20 1.36
CA LEU A 392 49.20 4.58 2.59
C LEU A 392 50.56 3.87 2.69
N GLY A 393 50.62 2.58 2.34
CA GLY A 393 51.87 1.82 2.30
C GLY A 393 52.88 2.35 1.26
N ARG A 394 52.41 2.78 0.08
CA ARG A 394 53.26 3.43 -0.93
C ARG A 394 53.83 4.76 -0.43
N ARG A 395 52.98 5.62 0.14
CA ARG A 395 53.39 6.91 0.70
C ARG A 395 54.37 6.75 1.86
N ALA A 396 54.18 5.75 2.71
CA ALA A 396 55.11 5.45 3.80
C ALA A 396 56.52 5.10 3.27
N LYS A 397 56.62 4.25 2.25
CA LYS A 397 57.90 3.93 1.59
C LYS A 397 58.55 5.14 0.93
N GLU A 398 57.75 6.00 0.30
CA GLU A 398 58.26 7.24 -0.30
C GLU A 398 58.82 8.19 0.76
N LEU A 399 58.14 8.31 1.90
CA LEU A 399 58.62 9.11 3.03
C LEU A 399 59.91 8.55 3.63
N GLU A 400 60.02 7.22 3.75
CA GLU A 400 61.25 6.55 4.20
C GLU A 400 62.42 6.85 3.24
N HIS A 401 62.22 6.71 1.93
CA HIS A 401 63.23 7.06 0.95
C HIS A 401 63.64 8.54 1.00
N ARG A 402 62.66 9.45 1.14
CA ARG A 402 62.95 10.89 1.31
C ARG A 402 63.74 11.16 2.60
N MET A 403 63.44 10.43 3.68
CA MET A 403 64.17 10.54 4.95
C MET A 403 65.64 10.10 4.79
N ASP A 404 65.89 9.01 4.06
CA ASP A 404 67.26 8.55 3.77
C ASP A 404 68.05 9.60 2.98
N VAL A 405 67.43 10.22 1.97
CA VAL A 405 68.04 11.30 1.19
C VAL A 405 68.34 12.51 2.08
N ILE A 406 67.42 12.89 2.97
CA ILE A 406 67.63 13.99 3.93
C ILE A 406 68.82 13.67 4.87
N ASN A 407 68.90 12.43 5.37
CA ASN A 407 70.00 12.00 6.24
C ASN A 407 71.35 12.04 5.52
N GLN A 408 71.41 11.61 4.27
CA GLN A 408 72.62 11.71 3.44
C GLN A 408 73.03 13.18 3.24
N LEU A 409 72.10 14.04 2.83
CA LEU A 409 72.35 15.47 2.66
C LEU A 409 72.82 16.13 3.96
N ASN A 410 72.24 15.77 5.11
CA ASN A 410 72.67 16.28 6.42
C ASN A 410 74.11 15.85 6.76
N SER A 411 74.52 14.65 6.38
CA SER A 411 75.90 14.18 6.53
C SER A 411 76.85 15.02 5.67
N GLU A 412 76.52 15.23 4.40
CA GLU A 412 77.31 16.07 3.48
C GLU A 412 77.43 17.51 3.99
N VAL A 413 76.32 18.11 4.45
CA VAL A 413 76.32 19.45 5.06
C VAL A 413 77.24 19.51 6.28
N THR A 414 77.29 18.45 7.09
CA THR A 414 78.18 18.38 8.26
C THR A 414 79.66 18.33 7.84
N GLU A 415 79.98 17.57 6.81
CA GLU A 415 81.34 17.50 6.24
C GLU A 415 81.78 18.85 5.64
N TYR A 416 80.89 19.52 4.90
CA TYR A 416 81.16 20.85 4.39
C TYR A 416 81.39 21.87 5.51
N LYS A 417 80.62 21.81 6.60
CA LYS A 417 80.83 22.67 7.78
C LYS A 417 82.21 22.47 8.40
N LEU A 418 82.64 21.22 8.60
CA LEU A 418 83.98 20.91 9.11
C LEU A 418 85.08 21.46 8.21
N THR A 419 84.89 21.34 6.88
CA THR A 419 85.83 21.88 5.89
C THR A 419 85.89 23.41 5.94
N ILE A 420 84.73 24.08 6.04
CA ILE A 420 84.63 25.53 6.18
C ILE A 420 85.33 25.98 7.48
N ASP A 421 85.11 25.30 8.60
CA ASP A 421 85.74 25.63 9.88
C ASP A 421 87.27 25.48 9.82
N SER A 422 87.77 24.43 9.16
CA SER A 422 89.20 24.25 8.90
C SER A 422 89.77 25.39 8.05
N LYS A 423 89.09 25.76 6.96
CA LYS A 423 89.51 26.86 6.08
C LYS A 423 89.47 28.21 6.79
N ASN A 424 88.48 28.45 7.64
CA ASN A 424 88.41 29.66 8.46
C ASN A 424 89.58 29.76 9.43
N ASN A 425 90.00 28.65 10.03
CA ASN A 425 91.19 28.60 10.88
C ASN A 425 92.48 28.87 10.08
N GLU A 426 92.63 28.29 8.89
CA GLU A 426 93.76 28.58 7.99
C GLU A 426 93.83 30.07 7.61
N ILE A 427 92.68 30.66 7.25
CA ILE A 427 92.57 32.10 6.93
C ILE A 427 92.97 32.95 8.13
N LYS A 428 92.50 32.58 9.34
CA LYS A 428 92.86 33.30 10.57
C LYS A 428 94.37 33.29 10.81
N LEU A 429 95.02 32.13 10.71
CA LEU A 429 96.47 32.00 10.86
C LEU A 429 97.23 32.80 9.79
N ALA A 430 96.76 32.78 8.54
CA ALA A 430 97.35 33.55 7.46
C ALA A 430 97.23 35.07 7.69
N ASN A 431 96.10 35.53 8.23
CA ASN A 431 95.89 36.93 8.61
C ASN A 431 96.83 37.33 9.76
N GLU A 432 96.97 36.50 10.81
CA GLU A 432 97.90 36.76 11.91
C GLU A 432 99.37 36.87 11.43
N GLU A 433 99.78 36.05 10.45
CA GLU A 433 101.11 36.11 9.83
C GLU A 433 101.27 37.35 8.94
N LEU A 434 100.23 37.74 8.20
CA LEU A 434 100.22 38.99 7.42
C LEU A 434 100.38 40.21 8.32
N ASP A 435 99.67 40.25 9.45
CA ASP A 435 99.76 41.33 10.43
C ASP A 435 101.19 41.44 11.00
N ARG A 436 101.81 40.32 11.38
CA ARG A 436 103.22 40.31 11.82
C ARG A 436 104.18 40.85 10.76
N ARG A 437 104.00 40.43 9.50
CA ARG A 437 104.84 40.92 8.40
C ARG A 437 104.62 42.41 8.11
N ALA A 438 103.40 42.90 8.27
CA ALA A 438 103.08 44.32 8.15
C ALA A 438 103.78 45.13 9.25
N GLU A 439 103.73 44.69 10.51
CA GLU A 439 104.47 45.30 11.62
C GLU A 439 105.99 45.28 11.37
N GLU A 440 106.54 44.17 10.88
CA GLU A 440 107.97 44.06 10.56
C GLU A 440 108.38 45.01 9.43
N LEU A 441 107.55 45.13 8.39
CA LEU A 441 107.75 46.08 7.29
C LEU A 441 107.68 47.52 7.78
N GLU A 442 106.73 47.86 8.64
CA GLU A 442 106.60 49.18 9.24
C GLU A 442 107.84 49.53 10.07
N HIS A 443 108.32 48.59 10.90
CA HIS A 443 109.55 48.75 11.65
C HIS A 443 110.78 48.95 10.74
N ARG A 444 110.91 48.15 9.67
CA ARG A 444 111.98 48.33 8.68
C ARG A 444 111.87 49.68 7.95
N MET A 445 110.66 50.13 7.66
CA MET A 445 110.40 51.42 7.01
C MET A 445 110.77 52.59 7.93
N ASP A 446 110.49 52.48 9.23
CA ASP A 446 110.94 53.43 10.25
C ASP A 446 112.47 53.48 10.39
N VAL A 447 113.14 52.33 10.35
CA VAL A 447 114.61 52.25 10.33
C VAL A 447 115.17 52.95 9.09
N ILE A 448 114.60 52.68 7.91
CA ILE A 448 114.98 53.34 6.65
C ILE A 448 114.74 54.85 6.71
N ASN A 449 113.59 55.30 7.24
CA ASN A 449 113.27 56.71 7.40
C ASN A 449 114.24 57.42 8.36
N ASN A 450 114.59 56.78 9.48
CA ASN A 450 115.61 57.27 10.41
C ASN A 450 117.00 57.36 9.77
N LEU A 451 117.39 56.36 8.96
CA LEU A 451 118.65 56.39 8.20
C LEU A 451 118.64 57.51 7.15
N LYS A 452 117.53 57.72 6.43
CA LYS A 452 117.36 58.85 5.50
C LYS A 452 117.46 60.19 6.22
N GLN A 453 116.84 60.37 7.39
CA GLN A 453 116.97 61.59 8.19
C GLN A 453 118.41 61.86 8.65
N LYS A 454 119.18 60.81 9.00
CA LYS A 454 120.61 60.94 9.32
C LYS A 454 121.45 61.33 8.10
N LEU A 455 121.07 60.88 6.90
CA LEU A 455 121.72 61.24 5.64
C LEU A 455 121.43 62.68 5.19
N ILE A 456 120.26 63.24 5.51
CA ILE A 456 119.87 64.62 5.17
C ILE A 456 120.48 65.66 6.16
N LYS A 457 120.96 65.22 7.33
CA LYS A 457 121.67 66.07 8.33
C LYS A 457 123.20 66.11 8.17
N LYS A 458 123.72 65.56 7.08
CA LYS A 458 125.09 65.74 6.58
C LYS A 458 125.03 66.52 5.29
#